data_AF-A0A2S7VKZ8-F1
#
_entry.id   AF-A0A2S7VKZ8-F1
#
_cell.length_a   1.000
_cell.length_b   1.000
_cell.length_c   1.000
_cell.angle_alpha   90.00
_cell.angle_beta   90.00
_cell.angle_gamma   90.00
#
_symmetry.space_group_name_H-M   'P 1'
#
loop_
_entity.id
_entity.type
_entity.pdbx_description
1 polymer ?
#
loop_
_entity_poly.entity_id
_entity_poly.type
_entity_poly.pdbx_seq_one_letter_code
_entity_poly.pdbx_strand_id
1 'polypeptide(L)'
;MLLNKKTYLLMSLFSLPAFAQPLNLSDNSSNATMNTNNVVLGQGASVTQSNNSVAIGYASSAKGESSVAEGYSSSANGNAAIAMGIAAKSQGDQSASFGSNAQTNGNSSSSFGSGASATGVQTEAFGSTANADGNASIAFGSSAKATGYSTTSLGTSSVAKGTYAMAMGTSSHADGNYSMALGTKAAAGEKDITIGNYATASGKPGSIAIGNQSVSTDGQVSFGSDKIQRRLEHIQAGIAQTDAVNVSQLHQGISQANKYTDTQVASTLNQAKSYTNTSAANTLHQANEYTDTSASNTLHQANRYTDDKTAAAVKQANHYSDIDANNAVNKADHYADQSSASTLNKANSYTDQRFGELSQDINKVHNEANAGTASAMAMSAIPFRQGYHYTIGLGTANYDNQSAIALGGKFDVGQRGIITVAASDDSEHDTGISAGVGIGF
;
A
#
# COMPACT_ATOMS: atom_id res chain seq x y z
N MET A 1 -107.84 -30.60 113.38
CA MET A 1 -109.00 -31.34 112.85
C MET A 1 -108.70 -31.63 111.39
N LEU A 2 -108.77 -32.90 110.99
CA LEU A 2 -108.35 -33.44 109.70
C LEU A 2 -109.11 -32.83 108.50
N LEU A 3 -108.47 -32.74 107.31
CA LEU A 3 -108.67 -33.65 106.15
C LEU A 3 -108.49 -32.95 104.76
N ASN A 4 -107.78 -33.64 103.84
CA ASN A 4 -107.77 -33.58 102.36
C ASN A 4 -107.21 -32.33 101.64
N LYS A 5 -106.02 -32.32 101.01
CA LYS A 5 -105.38 -33.16 99.95
C LYS A 5 -106.10 -33.18 98.58
N LYS A 6 -105.40 -32.59 97.60
CA LYS A 6 -105.44 -32.82 96.13
C LYS A 6 -106.73 -32.42 95.40
N THR A 7 -106.65 -31.33 94.64
CA THR A 7 -107.15 -31.10 93.26
C THR A 7 -107.21 -29.59 93.08
N TYR A 8 -106.21 -28.96 92.45
CA TYR A 8 -106.24 -27.64 91.79
C TYR A 8 -104.79 -27.20 91.52
N LEU A 9 -104.12 -27.90 90.61
CA LEU A 9 -102.99 -27.32 89.87
C LEU A 9 -102.87 -28.03 88.51
N LEU A 10 -103.97 -28.01 87.76
CA LEU A 10 -103.95 -28.21 86.32
C LEU A 10 -104.28 -26.86 85.68
N MET A 11 -103.55 -26.53 84.61
CA MET A 11 -103.74 -25.40 83.69
C MET A 11 -103.29 -24.02 84.20
N SER A 12 -102.01 -23.73 84.02
CA SER A 12 -101.57 -22.62 83.15
C SER A 12 -100.04 -22.56 83.15
N LEU A 13 -99.48 -22.09 82.03
CA LEU A 13 -98.05 -21.94 81.77
C LEU A 13 -97.29 -23.24 81.44
N PHE A 14 -97.34 -23.65 80.17
CA PHE A 14 -96.15 -23.83 79.32
C PHE A 14 -96.63 -24.22 77.90
N SER A 15 -97.26 -23.28 77.19
CA SER A 15 -97.33 -23.34 75.72
C SER A 15 -96.11 -22.64 75.16
N LEU A 16 -95.00 -23.36 75.01
CA LEU A 16 -93.97 -22.93 74.06
C LEU A 16 -94.48 -23.24 72.66
N PRO A 17 -94.45 -22.30 71.70
CA PRO A 17 -94.69 -22.64 70.31
C PRO A 17 -93.56 -23.58 69.86
N ALA A 18 -93.94 -24.77 69.41
CA ALA A 18 -93.03 -25.72 68.79
C ALA A 18 -92.47 -25.10 67.50
N PHE A 19 -91.27 -24.50 67.58
CA PHE A 19 -90.52 -24.00 66.42
C PHE A 19 -89.32 -24.89 66.05
N ALA A 20 -89.13 -26.02 66.72
CA ALA A 20 -88.20 -27.04 66.26
C ALA A 20 -88.96 -27.93 65.25
N GLN A 21 -88.63 -27.85 63.96
CA GLN A 21 -88.93 -28.97 63.07
C GLN A 21 -88.33 -30.22 63.74
N PRO A 22 -89.11 -31.29 63.97
CA PRO A 22 -88.58 -32.50 64.58
C PRO A 22 -87.41 -32.98 63.71
N LEU A 23 -86.26 -33.22 64.34
CA LEU A 23 -85.15 -33.94 63.70
C LEU A 23 -85.68 -35.33 63.36
N ASN A 24 -86.15 -35.49 62.12
CA ASN A 24 -86.72 -36.74 61.65
C ASN A 24 -85.56 -37.68 61.32
N LEU A 25 -85.03 -38.32 62.37
CA LEU A 25 -84.21 -39.52 62.26
C LEU A 25 -85.15 -40.62 61.80
N SER A 26 -85.35 -40.76 60.48
CA SER A 26 -86.08 -41.90 59.96
C SER A 26 -85.25 -43.15 60.22
N ASP A 27 -85.59 -43.91 61.26
CA ASP A 27 -85.35 -45.34 61.26
C ASP A 27 -86.12 -45.89 60.05
N ASN A 28 -85.41 -46.10 58.94
CA ASN A 28 -85.95 -46.87 57.83
C ASN A 28 -85.97 -48.35 58.23
N SER A 29 -86.75 -48.68 59.25
CA SER A 29 -86.87 -50.02 59.82
C SER A 29 -87.93 -50.87 59.09
N SER A 30 -88.39 -50.47 57.90
CA SER A 30 -89.31 -51.24 57.08
C SER A 30 -88.65 -51.88 55.86
N ASN A 31 -87.39 -52.30 55.98
CA ASN A 31 -86.84 -53.44 55.22
C ASN A 31 -85.60 -54.04 55.92
N ALA A 32 -85.81 -54.65 57.08
CA ALA A 32 -84.79 -55.36 57.83
C ALA A 32 -84.41 -56.68 57.14
N THR A 33 -83.65 -56.58 56.04
CA THR A 33 -82.87 -57.71 55.47
C THR A 33 -81.61 -57.26 54.72
N MET A 34 -80.91 -56.20 55.17
CA MET A 34 -79.53 -55.91 54.74
C MET A 34 -78.75 -55.24 55.88
N ASN A 35 -77.55 -55.75 56.17
CA ASN A 35 -76.60 -55.26 57.18
C ASN A 35 -75.92 -53.96 56.71
N THR A 36 -76.66 -52.84 56.64
CA THR A 36 -76.20 -51.60 56.01
C THR A 36 -75.86 -50.51 57.04
N ASN A 37 -74.59 -50.10 57.14
CA ASN A 37 -74.14 -49.02 58.03
C ASN A 37 -74.44 -47.62 57.46
N ASN A 38 -75.71 -47.29 57.21
CA ASN A 38 -76.10 -46.07 56.53
C ASN A 38 -76.59 -44.96 57.49
N VAL A 39 -76.43 -43.69 57.11
CA VAL A 39 -76.99 -42.51 57.79
C VAL A 39 -77.94 -41.78 56.85
N VAL A 40 -79.19 -41.56 57.28
CA VAL A 40 -80.20 -40.83 56.50
C VAL A 40 -80.86 -39.77 57.39
N LEU A 41 -80.76 -38.50 56.99
CA LEU A 41 -81.33 -37.38 57.74
C LEU A 41 -81.93 -36.32 56.78
N GLY A 42 -83.22 -36.05 56.91
CA GLY A 42 -83.92 -35.01 56.13
C GLY A 42 -85.09 -35.56 55.32
N GLN A 43 -86.09 -34.70 55.07
CA GLN A 43 -87.28 -35.11 54.31
C GLN A 43 -86.90 -35.47 52.87
N GLY A 44 -87.28 -36.68 52.44
CA GLY A 44 -86.97 -37.18 51.10
C GLY A 44 -85.50 -37.58 50.91
N ALA A 45 -84.67 -37.51 51.95
CA ALA A 45 -83.34 -38.09 51.91
C ALA A 45 -83.43 -39.61 51.67
N SER A 46 -82.54 -40.17 50.85
CA SER A 46 -82.57 -41.59 50.50
C SER A 46 -81.17 -42.16 50.34
N VAL A 47 -80.99 -43.39 50.82
CA VAL A 47 -79.88 -44.26 50.44
C VAL A 47 -80.47 -45.45 49.71
N THR A 48 -80.09 -45.66 48.44
CA THR A 48 -80.67 -46.72 47.59
C THR A 48 -79.56 -47.61 47.06
N GLN A 49 -79.67 -48.93 47.25
CA GLN A 49 -78.73 -49.93 46.70
C GLN A 49 -77.27 -49.76 47.17
N SER A 50 -77.07 -49.33 48.42
CA SER A 50 -75.75 -48.98 48.94
C SER A 50 -75.58 -49.35 50.42
N ASN A 51 -74.35 -49.72 50.80
CA ASN A 51 -73.88 -49.89 52.17
C ASN A 51 -72.93 -48.75 52.56
N ASN A 52 -72.79 -48.47 53.86
CA ASN A 52 -71.80 -47.53 54.41
C ASN A 52 -71.95 -46.08 53.92
N SER A 53 -73.16 -45.64 53.59
CA SER A 53 -73.42 -44.35 52.93
C SER A 53 -74.18 -43.34 53.79
N VAL A 54 -74.01 -42.06 53.45
CA VAL A 54 -74.58 -40.93 54.19
C VAL A 54 -75.43 -40.07 53.25
N ALA A 55 -76.68 -39.81 53.60
CA ALA A 55 -77.57 -38.86 52.93
C ALA A 55 -78.14 -37.86 53.95
N ILE A 56 -77.70 -36.60 53.91
CA ILE A 56 -78.11 -35.56 54.86
C ILE A 56 -78.63 -34.34 54.09
N GLY A 57 -79.92 -34.03 54.19
CA GLY A 57 -80.54 -32.86 53.55
C GLY A 57 -81.90 -33.16 52.94
N TYR A 58 -82.68 -32.11 52.64
CA TYR A 58 -83.94 -32.28 51.91
C TYR A 58 -83.67 -32.88 50.53
N ALA A 59 -84.32 -34.00 50.19
CA ALA A 59 -84.18 -34.71 48.92
C ALA A 59 -82.74 -35.12 48.53
N SER A 60 -81.80 -35.23 49.48
CA SER A 60 -80.45 -35.75 49.21
C SER A 60 -80.48 -37.25 48.87
N SER A 61 -79.69 -37.71 47.90
CA SER A 61 -79.69 -39.11 47.47
C SER A 61 -78.27 -39.68 47.35
N ALA A 62 -77.95 -40.67 48.18
CA ALA A 62 -76.70 -41.44 48.09
C ALA A 62 -77.02 -42.84 47.50
N LYS A 63 -76.62 -43.07 46.24
CA LYS A 63 -76.93 -44.31 45.50
C LYS A 63 -75.73 -45.22 45.30
N GLY A 64 -74.52 -44.69 45.30
CA GLY A 64 -73.30 -45.50 45.21
C GLY A 64 -72.88 -46.06 46.57
N GLU A 65 -72.18 -47.20 46.57
CA GLU A 65 -71.64 -47.80 47.79
C GLU A 65 -70.64 -46.87 48.48
N SER A 66 -70.66 -46.75 49.81
CA SER A 66 -69.76 -45.86 50.58
C SER A 66 -69.78 -44.39 50.12
N SER A 67 -70.92 -43.91 49.63
CA SER A 67 -71.09 -42.54 49.12
C SER A 67 -71.66 -41.57 50.16
N VAL A 68 -71.43 -40.28 49.94
CA VAL A 68 -71.90 -39.19 50.81
C VAL A 68 -72.64 -38.16 49.98
N ALA A 69 -73.91 -37.90 50.29
CA ALA A 69 -74.70 -36.83 49.72
C ALA A 69 -75.16 -35.88 50.85
N GLU A 70 -74.61 -34.67 50.89
CA GLU A 70 -74.93 -33.66 51.91
C GLU A 70 -75.45 -32.37 51.25
N GLY A 71 -76.64 -31.91 51.63
CA GLY A 71 -77.27 -30.67 51.16
C GLY A 71 -78.56 -30.89 50.37
N TYR A 72 -79.30 -29.79 50.16
CA TYR A 72 -80.59 -29.79 49.44
C TYR A 72 -80.45 -30.38 48.03
N SER A 73 -81.17 -31.46 47.74
CA SER A 73 -81.17 -32.17 46.45
C SER A 73 -79.78 -32.60 45.95
N SER A 74 -78.83 -32.82 46.85
CA SER A 74 -77.51 -33.40 46.52
C SER A 74 -77.66 -34.85 46.06
N SER A 75 -76.80 -35.32 45.14
CA SER A 75 -76.87 -36.68 44.57
C SER A 75 -75.49 -37.27 44.39
N ALA A 76 -75.14 -38.30 45.15
CA ALA A 76 -73.93 -39.09 44.99
C ALA A 76 -74.28 -40.45 44.37
N ASN A 77 -74.13 -40.59 43.05
CA ASN A 77 -74.54 -41.78 42.30
C ASN A 77 -73.42 -42.81 42.11
N GLY A 78 -72.16 -42.38 42.05
CA GLY A 78 -71.02 -43.29 41.88
C GLY A 78 -70.57 -43.92 43.21
N ASN A 79 -69.88 -45.06 43.12
CA ASN A 79 -69.31 -45.73 44.29
C ASN A 79 -68.21 -44.87 44.91
N ALA A 80 -68.17 -44.77 46.23
CA ALA A 80 -67.28 -43.88 46.99
C ALA A 80 -67.37 -42.40 46.55
N ALA A 81 -68.50 -41.98 45.98
CA ALA A 81 -68.69 -40.59 45.54
C ALA A 81 -69.12 -39.66 46.68
N ILE A 82 -68.71 -38.39 46.61
CA ILE A 82 -69.01 -37.37 47.63
C ILE A 82 -69.64 -36.15 46.97
N ALA A 83 -70.94 -35.92 47.17
CA ALA A 83 -71.66 -34.74 46.70
C ALA A 83 -72.08 -33.86 47.89
N MET A 84 -71.39 -32.74 48.13
CA MET A 84 -71.74 -31.79 49.19
C MET A 84 -72.09 -30.40 48.63
N GLY A 85 -73.31 -29.94 48.90
CA GLY A 85 -73.83 -28.65 48.45
C GLY A 85 -75.23 -28.74 47.84
N ILE A 86 -75.87 -27.58 47.65
CA ILE A 86 -77.20 -27.50 47.04
C ILE A 86 -77.13 -28.00 45.60
N ALA A 87 -77.87 -29.06 45.29
CA ALA A 87 -77.92 -29.71 43.99
C ALA A 87 -76.55 -30.16 43.45
N ALA A 88 -75.58 -30.43 44.34
CA ALA A 88 -74.30 -31.04 43.96
C ALA A 88 -74.52 -32.46 43.43
N LYS A 89 -73.82 -32.85 42.36
CA LYS A 89 -73.99 -34.15 41.68
C LYS A 89 -72.65 -34.83 41.40
N SER A 90 -72.38 -35.93 42.09
CA SER A 90 -71.20 -36.77 41.86
C SER A 90 -71.63 -38.08 41.24
N GLN A 91 -71.45 -38.21 39.93
CA GLN A 91 -71.95 -39.33 39.12
C GLN A 91 -70.89 -40.41 38.84
N GLY A 92 -69.61 -40.04 38.81
CA GLY A 92 -68.52 -40.99 38.59
C GLY A 92 -68.13 -41.75 39.86
N ASP A 93 -67.51 -42.91 39.71
CA ASP A 93 -66.93 -43.65 40.83
C ASP A 93 -65.73 -42.90 41.41
N GLN A 94 -65.56 -42.90 42.73
CA GLN A 94 -64.53 -42.18 43.47
C GLN A 94 -64.52 -40.67 43.15
N SER A 95 -65.68 -40.12 42.74
CA SER A 95 -65.80 -38.72 42.37
C SER A 95 -66.18 -37.83 43.54
N ALA A 96 -65.79 -36.56 43.50
CA ALA A 96 -66.21 -35.59 44.51
C ALA A 96 -66.75 -34.31 43.88
N SER A 97 -67.82 -33.74 44.44
CA SER A 97 -68.42 -32.47 44.04
C SER A 97 -68.73 -31.66 45.28
N PHE A 98 -68.07 -30.51 45.42
CA PHE A 98 -68.24 -29.59 46.54
C PHE A 98 -68.72 -28.23 46.03
N GLY A 99 -69.91 -27.79 46.42
CA GLY A 99 -70.47 -26.49 46.06
C GLY A 99 -71.86 -26.58 45.42
N SER A 100 -72.55 -25.44 45.35
CA SER A 100 -73.89 -25.39 44.74
C SER A 100 -73.81 -25.71 43.25
N ASN A 101 -74.61 -26.68 42.80
CA ASN A 101 -74.62 -27.15 41.40
C ASN A 101 -73.26 -27.66 40.89
N ALA A 102 -72.32 -28.00 41.78
CA ALA A 102 -71.07 -28.66 41.37
C ALA A 102 -71.41 -30.04 40.77
N GLN A 103 -70.79 -30.40 39.65
CA GLN A 103 -71.08 -31.62 38.92
C GLN A 103 -69.80 -32.36 38.54
N THR A 104 -69.68 -33.61 38.97
CA THR A 104 -68.57 -34.48 38.59
C THR A 104 -69.08 -35.74 37.92
N ASN A 105 -68.84 -35.89 36.62
CA ASN A 105 -69.27 -37.06 35.85
C ASN A 105 -68.15 -38.07 35.65
N GLY A 106 -66.90 -37.62 35.67
CA GLY A 106 -65.75 -38.48 35.50
C GLY A 106 -65.44 -39.34 36.72
N ASN A 107 -64.96 -40.56 36.46
CA ASN A 107 -64.42 -41.43 37.51
C ASN A 107 -63.10 -40.87 38.03
N SER A 108 -62.88 -41.01 39.35
CA SER A 108 -61.70 -40.50 40.06
C SER A 108 -61.46 -39.00 39.83
N SER A 109 -62.54 -38.23 39.67
CA SER A 109 -62.49 -36.80 39.37
C SER A 109 -63.03 -35.97 40.53
N SER A 110 -62.73 -34.67 40.56
CA SER A 110 -63.24 -33.76 41.58
C SER A 110 -63.65 -32.41 41.00
N SER A 111 -64.75 -31.85 41.51
CA SER A 111 -65.15 -30.47 41.25
C SER A 111 -65.38 -29.73 42.57
N PHE A 112 -64.80 -28.53 42.69
CA PHE A 112 -64.89 -27.69 43.89
C PHE A 112 -65.22 -26.25 43.48
N GLY A 113 -66.40 -25.77 43.84
CA GLY A 113 -66.89 -24.43 43.52
C GLY A 113 -68.33 -24.45 42.98
N SER A 114 -69.01 -23.32 43.08
CA SER A 114 -70.38 -23.17 42.55
C SER A 114 -70.39 -23.39 41.04
N GLY A 115 -71.16 -24.38 40.57
CA GLY A 115 -71.24 -24.75 39.15
C GLY A 115 -69.95 -25.30 38.55
N ALA A 116 -68.96 -25.68 39.36
CA ALA A 116 -67.76 -26.36 38.86
C ALA A 116 -68.14 -27.70 38.21
N SER A 117 -67.49 -28.05 37.10
CA SER A 117 -67.82 -29.21 36.28
C SER A 117 -66.57 -30.00 35.93
N ALA A 118 -66.54 -31.27 36.32
CA ALA A 118 -65.44 -32.20 36.02
C ALA A 118 -66.02 -33.43 35.30
N THR A 119 -66.04 -33.40 33.96
CA THR A 119 -66.71 -34.43 33.15
C THR A 119 -65.77 -35.48 32.58
N GLY A 120 -64.51 -35.13 32.36
CA GLY A 120 -63.48 -36.09 31.95
C GLY A 120 -63.09 -37.02 33.10
N VAL A 121 -62.58 -38.20 32.78
CA VAL A 121 -62.03 -39.17 33.76
C VAL A 121 -60.71 -38.64 34.33
N GLN A 122 -60.49 -38.80 35.64
CA GLN A 122 -59.30 -38.31 36.36
C GLN A 122 -59.09 -36.80 36.17
N THR A 123 -60.12 -36.00 36.47
CA THR A 123 -60.08 -34.54 36.28
C THR A 123 -60.25 -33.77 37.57
N GLU A 124 -59.74 -32.54 37.58
CA GLU A 124 -59.89 -31.62 38.70
C GLU A 124 -60.41 -30.26 38.21
N ALA A 125 -61.61 -29.88 38.63
CA ALA A 125 -62.20 -28.57 38.36
C ALA A 125 -62.34 -27.75 39.65
N PHE A 126 -61.43 -26.82 39.89
CA PHE A 126 -61.41 -25.98 41.10
C PHE A 126 -61.70 -24.52 40.77
N GLY A 127 -62.81 -23.98 41.25
CA GLY A 127 -63.25 -22.61 41.05
C GLY A 127 -64.71 -22.51 40.61
N SER A 128 -65.34 -21.37 40.86
CA SER A 128 -66.71 -21.12 40.39
C SER A 128 -66.78 -21.29 38.87
N THR A 129 -67.67 -22.14 38.38
CA THR A 129 -67.84 -22.47 36.95
C THR A 129 -66.58 -22.98 36.23
N ALA A 130 -65.57 -23.45 36.97
CA ALA A 130 -64.41 -24.13 36.38
C ALA A 130 -64.87 -25.40 35.64
N ASN A 131 -64.25 -25.70 34.50
CA ASN A 131 -64.70 -26.77 33.62
C ASN A 131 -63.53 -27.65 33.14
N ALA A 132 -63.44 -28.87 33.65
CA ALA A 132 -62.46 -29.88 33.24
C ALA A 132 -63.17 -31.00 32.47
N ASP A 133 -63.20 -30.89 31.14
CA ASP A 133 -63.91 -31.83 30.25
C ASP A 133 -62.97 -32.85 29.61
N GLY A 134 -61.70 -32.52 29.41
CA GLY A 134 -60.73 -33.46 28.87
C GLY A 134 -60.33 -34.51 29.90
N ASN A 135 -60.15 -35.78 29.52
CA ASN A 135 -59.61 -36.78 30.46
C ASN A 135 -58.22 -36.35 30.95
N ALA A 136 -57.89 -36.66 32.21
CA ALA A 136 -56.63 -36.27 32.85
C ALA A 136 -56.37 -34.74 32.86
N SER A 137 -57.41 -33.91 32.82
CA SER A 137 -57.31 -32.45 32.76
C SER A 137 -57.55 -31.74 34.08
N ILE A 138 -56.87 -30.62 34.26
CA ILE A 138 -56.95 -29.75 35.44
C ILE A 138 -57.44 -28.37 35.00
N ALA A 139 -58.56 -27.91 35.56
CA ALA A 139 -59.06 -26.55 35.43
C ALA A 139 -59.10 -25.87 36.80
N PHE A 140 -58.18 -24.96 37.06
CA PHE A 140 -58.05 -24.25 38.33
C PHE A 140 -58.19 -22.74 38.14
N GLY A 141 -59.27 -22.16 38.65
CA GLY A 141 -59.60 -20.74 38.54
C GLY A 141 -61.08 -20.54 38.19
N SER A 142 -61.64 -19.38 38.54
CA SER A 142 -63.03 -19.07 38.17
C SER A 142 -63.18 -19.09 36.65
N SER A 143 -64.11 -19.88 36.15
CA SER A 143 -64.38 -20.07 34.72
C SER A 143 -63.18 -20.58 33.89
N ALA A 144 -62.16 -21.17 34.55
CA ALA A 144 -61.07 -21.85 33.86
C ALA A 144 -61.62 -23.04 33.06
N LYS A 145 -61.07 -23.29 31.86
CA LYS A 145 -61.51 -24.35 30.96
C LYS A 145 -60.34 -25.22 30.54
N ALA A 146 -60.42 -26.52 30.81
CA ALA A 146 -59.47 -27.54 30.37
C ALA A 146 -60.26 -28.60 29.59
N THR A 147 -60.34 -28.45 28.27
CA THR A 147 -61.22 -29.27 27.41
C THR A 147 -60.45 -30.26 26.54
N GLY A 148 -59.14 -30.10 26.40
CA GLY A 148 -58.29 -31.05 25.69
C GLY A 148 -57.85 -32.21 26.59
N TYR A 149 -57.51 -33.35 25.99
CA TYR A 149 -56.93 -34.49 26.70
C TYR A 149 -55.63 -34.10 27.42
N SER A 150 -55.51 -34.44 28.69
CA SER A 150 -54.34 -34.20 29.54
C SER A 150 -53.88 -32.73 29.52
N THR A 151 -54.82 -31.81 29.73
CA THR A 151 -54.57 -30.37 29.73
C THR A 151 -54.45 -29.77 31.12
N THR A 152 -53.80 -28.61 31.22
CA THR A 152 -53.77 -27.81 32.44
C THR A 152 -54.17 -26.38 32.14
N SER A 153 -55.20 -25.88 32.81
CA SER A 153 -55.71 -24.52 32.70
C SER A 153 -55.73 -23.88 34.08
N LEU A 154 -54.80 -22.96 34.34
CA LEU A 154 -54.60 -22.30 35.63
C LEU A 154 -54.79 -20.78 35.49
N GLY A 155 -55.88 -20.25 36.01
CA GLY A 155 -56.16 -18.82 36.03
C GLY A 155 -57.64 -18.50 35.76
N THR A 156 -58.07 -17.31 36.15
CA THR A 156 -59.43 -16.87 35.85
C THR A 156 -59.65 -16.80 34.35
N SER A 157 -60.65 -17.52 33.85
CA SER A 157 -60.98 -17.63 32.43
C SER A 157 -59.83 -18.11 31.55
N SER A 158 -58.83 -18.83 32.09
CA SER A 158 -57.81 -19.50 31.27
C SER A 158 -58.45 -20.63 30.45
N VAL A 159 -57.88 -20.94 29.29
CA VAL A 159 -58.44 -21.90 28.35
C VAL A 159 -57.32 -22.77 27.76
N ALA A 160 -57.37 -24.07 28.04
CA ALA A 160 -56.51 -25.09 27.42
C ALA A 160 -57.38 -26.05 26.60
N LYS A 161 -57.36 -25.94 25.27
CA LYS A 161 -58.21 -26.75 24.36
C LYS A 161 -57.45 -27.86 23.66
N GLY A 162 -56.19 -27.62 23.30
CA GLY A 162 -55.40 -28.61 22.59
C GLY A 162 -55.02 -29.79 23.49
N THR A 163 -54.84 -30.96 22.90
CA THR A 163 -54.32 -32.14 23.63
C THR A 163 -52.91 -31.83 24.16
N TYR A 164 -52.65 -32.14 25.43
CA TYR A 164 -51.41 -31.81 26.14
C TYR A 164 -51.09 -30.30 26.24
N ALA A 165 -52.11 -29.44 26.11
CA ALA A 165 -51.94 -28.00 26.20
C ALA A 165 -51.90 -27.50 27.65
N MET A 166 -51.14 -26.42 27.87
CA MET A 166 -51.01 -25.74 29.16
C MET A 166 -51.30 -24.25 29.01
N ALA A 167 -52.31 -23.75 29.70
CA ALA A 167 -52.65 -22.33 29.76
C ALA A 167 -52.54 -21.85 31.22
N MET A 168 -51.60 -20.96 31.52
CA MET A 168 -51.41 -20.40 32.86
C MET A 168 -51.44 -18.87 32.81
N GLY A 169 -52.44 -18.27 33.45
CA GLY A 169 -52.63 -16.82 33.51
C GLY A 169 -54.07 -16.42 33.28
N THR A 170 -54.45 -15.22 33.73
CA THR A 170 -55.81 -14.71 33.51
C THR A 170 -56.07 -14.58 32.01
N SER A 171 -57.11 -15.25 31.54
CA SER A 171 -57.50 -15.26 30.11
C SER A 171 -56.38 -15.73 29.16
N SER A 172 -55.45 -16.59 29.60
CA SER A 172 -54.48 -17.26 28.70
C SER A 172 -55.17 -18.32 27.84
N HIS A 173 -54.71 -18.52 26.60
CA HIS A 173 -55.29 -19.43 25.61
C HIS A 173 -54.23 -20.36 25.01
N ALA A 174 -54.29 -21.64 25.35
CA ALA A 174 -53.50 -22.69 24.72
C ALA A 174 -54.44 -23.50 23.80
N ASP A 175 -54.64 -22.99 22.59
CA ASP A 175 -55.69 -23.46 21.68
C ASP A 175 -55.25 -24.67 20.83
N GLY A 176 -53.95 -24.79 20.53
CA GLY A 176 -53.41 -25.88 19.71
C GLY A 176 -52.88 -27.07 20.53
N ASN A 177 -52.75 -28.24 19.89
CA ASN A 177 -52.13 -29.42 20.52
C ASN A 177 -50.67 -29.13 20.91
N TYR A 178 -50.21 -29.65 22.05
CA TYR A 178 -48.86 -29.43 22.59
C TYR A 178 -48.50 -27.95 22.78
N SER A 179 -49.50 -27.08 22.98
CA SER A 179 -49.29 -25.64 23.12
C SER A 179 -49.08 -25.22 24.57
N MET A 180 -48.30 -24.17 24.78
CA MET A 180 -48.05 -23.60 26.10
C MET A 180 -48.28 -22.09 26.08
N ALA A 181 -49.18 -21.59 26.91
CA ALA A 181 -49.49 -20.17 27.05
C ALA A 181 -49.33 -19.70 28.49
N LEU A 182 -48.21 -19.04 28.80
CA LEU A 182 -47.86 -18.56 30.14
C LEU A 182 -47.93 -17.02 30.18
N GLY A 183 -48.92 -16.47 30.87
CA GLY A 183 -49.10 -15.03 31.06
C GLY A 183 -50.54 -14.59 30.83
N THR A 184 -50.89 -13.41 31.36
CA THR A 184 -52.22 -12.82 31.15
C THR A 184 -52.44 -12.58 29.66
N LYS A 185 -53.52 -13.14 29.11
CA LYS A 185 -53.85 -13.05 27.68
C LYS A 185 -52.75 -13.55 26.74
N ALA A 186 -51.86 -14.43 27.20
CA ALA A 186 -50.95 -15.16 26.32
C ALA A 186 -51.77 -16.11 25.41
N ALA A 187 -51.38 -16.29 24.16
CA ALA A 187 -52.10 -17.11 23.19
C ALA A 187 -51.15 -17.96 22.35
N ALA A 188 -51.30 -19.29 22.40
CA ALA A 188 -50.46 -20.25 21.68
C ALA A 188 -51.30 -21.14 20.75
N GLY A 189 -50.88 -21.21 19.48
CA GLY A 189 -51.37 -22.14 18.46
C GLY A 189 -50.75 -23.55 18.58
N GLU A 190 -50.82 -24.36 17.52
CA GLU A 190 -50.34 -25.74 17.55
C GLU A 190 -48.82 -25.83 17.74
N LYS A 191 -48.38 -26.61 18.75
CA LYS A 191 -46.96 -26.79 19.14
C LYS A 191 -46.23 -25.49 19.52
N ASP A 192 -46.98 -24.41 19.72
CA ASP A 192 -46.43 -23.10 20.00
C ASP A 192 -46.21 -22.87 21.49
N ILE A 193 -45.25 -22.01 21.83
CA ILE A 193 -44.95 -21.62 23.21
C ILE A 193 -45.03 -20.09 23.31
N THR A 194 -45.82 -19.58 24.25
CA THR A 194 -45.86 -18.17 24.61
C THR A 194 -45.55 -17.96 26.07
N ILE A 195 -44.62 -17.05 26.35
CA ILE A 195 -44.19 -16.70 27.70
C ILE A 195 -44.20 -15.19 27.82
N GLY A 196 -45.23 -14.63 28.44
CA GLY A 196 -45.38 -13.20 28.66
C GLY A 196 -46.82 -12.74 28.51
N ASN A 197 -47.17 -11.65 29.20
CA ASN A 197 -48.50 -11.06 29.08
C ASN A 197 -48.73 -10.59 27.63
N TYR A 198 -49.88 -10.90 27.04
CA TYR A 198 -50.22 -10.54 25.66
C TYR A 198 -49.24 -11.09 24.60
N ALA A 199 -48.42 -12.10 24.94
CA ALA A 199 -47.57 -12.76 23.95
C ALA A 199 -48.43 -13.67 23.06
N THR A 200 -48.15 -13.70 21.76
CA THR A 200 -48.90 -14.50 20.78
C THR A 200 -47.96 -15.29 19.90
N ALA A 201 -48.12 -16.60 19.85
CA ALA A 201 -47.46 -17.48 18.89
C ALA A 201 -48.54 -18.20 18.09
N SER A 202 -48.44 -18.11 16.76
CA SER A 202 -49.42 -18.66 15.83
C SER A 202 -48.77 -18.95 14.47
N GLY A 203 -49.58 -19.20 13.44
CA GLY A 203 -49.06 -19.40 12.09
C GLY A 203 -48.38 -20.76 11.93
N LYS A 204 -47.07 -20.78 11.66
CA LYS A 204 -46.33 -22.03 11.49
C LYS A 204 -46.12 -22.71 12.86
N PRO A 205 -46.51 -24.00 13.01
CA PRO A 205 -46.34 -24.72 14.26
C PRO A 205 -44.90 -24.74 14.76
N GLY A 206 -44.72 -24.59 16.07
CA GLY A 206 -43.40 -24.54 16.72
C GLY A 206 -42.86 -23.13 16.91
N SER A 207 -43.72 -22.11 16.78
CA SER A 207 -43.39 -20.71 17.07
C SER A 207 -43.23 -20.48 18.57
N ILE A 208 -42.24 -19.70 18.97
CA ILE A 208 -41.97 -19.36 20.37
C ILE A 208 -41.94 -17.84 20.54
N ALA A 209 -42.88 -17.27 21.30
CA ALA A 209 -42.91 -15.84 21.61
C ALA A 209 -42.57 -15.59 23.09
N ILE A 210 -41.47 -14.88 23.35
CA ILE A 210 -40.94 -14.63 24.70
C ILE A 210 -40.93 -13.14 25.01
N GLY A 211 -41.64 -12.74 26.06
CA GLY A 211 -41.77 -11.36 26.54
C GLY A 211 -43.18 -10.79 26.35
N ASN A 212 -43.48 -9.73 27.10
CA ASN A 212 -44.76 -9.02 27.00
C ASN A 212 -45.00 -8.51 25.56
N GLN A 213 -46.17 -8.79 24.98
CA GLN A 213 -46.51 -8.39 23.61
C GLN A 213 -45.57 -8.91 22.51
N SER A 214 -44.80 -9.98 22.79
CA SER A 214 -44.01 -10.65 21.76
C SER A 214 -44.90 -11.42 20.81
N VAL A 215 -44.54 -11.46 19.54
CA VAL A 215 -45.28 -12.11 18.47
C VAL A 215 -44.34 -12.99 17.65
N SER A 216 -44.71 -14.26 17.44
CA SER A 216 -44.00 -15.20 16.57
C SER A 216 -45.00 -15.90 15.65
N THR A 217 -44.73 -15.95 14.35
CA THR A 217 -45.67 -16.52 13.36
C THR A 217 -45.05 -17.51 12.37
N ASP A 218 -43.74 -17.73 12.44
CA ASP A 218 -42.92 -18.35 11.39
C ASP A 218 -42.14 -19.59 11.86
N GLY A 219 -42.50 -20.13 13.03
CA GLY A 219 -41.89 -21.31 13.63
C GLY A 219 -40.50 -21.04 14.22
N GLN A 220 -40.15 -19.77 14.47
CA GLN A 220 -38.90 -19.37 15.12
C GLN A 220 -39.13 -18.89 16.56
N VAL A 221 -38.07 -18.43 17.21
CA VAL A 221 -38.13 -17.75 18.50
C VAL A 221 -38.14 -16.24 18.28
N SER A 222 -39.20 -15.57 18.72
CA SER A 222 -39.32 -14.12 18.76
C SER A 222 -39.24 -13.60 20.19
N PHE A 223 -38.35 -12.63 20.41
CA PHE A 223 -38.21 -11.90 21.68
C PHE A 223 -38.96 -10.57 21.68
N GLY A 224 -39.83 -10.31 20.70
CA GLY A 224 -40.42 -9.00 20.49
C GLY A 224 -41.53 -9.00 19.44
N SER A 225 -41.79 -7.83 18.87
CA SER A 225 -42.72 -7.61 17.76
C SER A 225 -42.21 -6.45 16.90
N ASP A 226 -42.91 -6.15 15.81
CA ASP A 226 -42.57 -5.03 14.91
C ASP A 226 -42.42 -3.68 15.64
N LYS A 227 -43.11 -3.51 16.78
CA LYS A 227 -43.10 -2.29 17.59
C LYS A 227 -42.21 -2.39 18.84
N ILE A 228 -41.75 -3.59 19.20
CA ILE A 228 -41.05 -3.84 20.45
C ILE A 228 -39.88 -4.78 20.17
N GLN A 229 -38.68 -4.23 20.06
CA GLN A 229 -37.44 -5.01 20.00
C GLN A 229 -36.79 -5.07 21.38
N ARG A 230 -36.11 -6.18 21.67
CA ARG A 230 -35.38 -6.38 22.94
C ARG A 230 -33.92 -6.65 22.65
N ARG A 231 -33.06 -6.20 23.57
CA ARG A 231 -31.66 -6.64 23.60
C ARG A 231 -31.59 -8.03 24.23
N LEU A 232 -30.71 -8.86 23.70
CA LEU A 232 -30.30 -10.09 24.32
C LEU A 232 -28.94 -9.86 25.00
N GLU A 233 -28.94 -9.78 26.33
CA GLU A 233 -27.78 -9.36 27.13
C GLU A 233 -27.14 -10.55 27.84
N HIS A 234 -25.88 -10.38 28.27
CA HIS A 234 -25.10 -11.42 28.95
C HIS A 234 -24.87 -12.70 28.12
N ILE A 235 -24.73 -12.54 26.79
CA ILE A 235 -24.40 -13.62 25.87
C ILE A 235 -22.89 -13.83 25.84
N GLN A 236 -22.47 -15.00 26.29
CA GLN A 236 -21.09 -15.47 26.17
C GLN A 236 -20.70 -15.59 24.69
N ALA A 237 -19.41 -15.46 24.39
CA ALA A 237 -18.90 -15.60 23.04
C ALA A 237 -19.25 -16.98 22.46
N GLY A 238 -19.85 -16.99 21.26
CA GLY A 238 -20.19 -18.22 20.54
C GLY A 238 -18.95 -19.00 20.12
N ILE A 239 -19.03 -20.32 20.16
CA ILE A 239 -17.94 -21.25 19.83
C ILE A 239 -18.28 -22.05 18.57
N ALA A 240 -19.52 -22.52 18.45
CA ALA A 240 -20.00 -23.26 17.29
C ALA A 240 -20.51 -22.32 16.19
N GLN A 241 -20.64 -22.85 14.96
CA GLN A 241 -21.13 -22.09 13.81
C GLN A 241 -22.58 -21.59 13.97
N THR A 242 -23.37 -22.24 14.83
CA THR A 242 -24.78 -21.92 15.08
C THR A 242 -24.98 -21.15 16.37
N ASP A 243 -23.91 -20.72 17.05
CA ASP A 243 -24.02 -19.92 18.26
C ASP A 243 -24.30 -18.45 17.92
N ALA A 244 -25.00 -17.76 18.83
CA ALA A 244 -25.14 -16.33 18.74
C ALA A 244 -23.77 -15.63 18.88
N VAL A 245 -23.53 -14.63 18.04
CA VAL A 245 -22.34 -13.79 18.11
C VAL A 245 -22.61 -12.62 19.03
N ASN A 246 -21.76 -12.41 20.04
CA ASN A 246 -21.86 -11.21 20.88
C ASN A 246 -21.09 -10.02 20.27
N VAL A 247 -21.34 -8.81 20.78
CA VAL A 247 -20.74 -7.57 20.26
C VAL A 247 -19.21 -7.57 20.33
N SER A 248 -18.61 -8.24 21.33
CA SER A 248 -17.15 -8.32 21.46
C SER A 248 -16.51 -9.15 20.34
N GLN A 249 -17.12 -10.27 19.94
CA GLN A 249 -16.67 -11.09 18.82
C GLN A 249 -16.79 -10.34 17.49
N LEU A 250 -17.88 -9.59 17.29
CA LEU A 250 -18.05 -8.75 16.11
C LEU A 250 -16.94 -7.69 16.03
N HIS A 251 -16.64 -6.98 17.13
CA HIS A 251 -15.55 -6.00 17.16
C HIS A 251 -14.17 -6.62 16.92
N GLN A 252 -13.91 -7.83 17.41
CA GLN A 252 -12.67 -8.56 17.12
C GLN A 252 -12.53 -8.86 15.62
N GLY A 253 -13.61 -9.34 14.98
CA GLY A 253 -13.63 -9.60 13.54
C GLY A 253 -13.39 -8.33 12.71
N ILE A 254 -14.06 -7.23 13.07
CA ILE A 254 -13.88 -5.92 12.41
C ILE A 254 -12.45 -5.41 12.60
N SER A 255 -11.89 -5.52 13.81
CA SER A 255 -10.52 -5.10 14.10
C SER A 255 -9.50 -5.88 13.24
N GLN A 256 -9.71 -7.19 13.08
CA GLN A 256 -8.87 -8.03 12.22
C GLN A 256 -8.99 -7.64 10.74
N ALA A 257 -10.19 -7.31 10.26
CA ALA A 257 -10.42 -6.86 8.88
C ALA A 257 -9.77 -5.49 8.61
N ASN A 258 -9.87 -4.55 9.54
CA ASN A 258 -9.22 -3.25 9.45
C ASN A 258 -7.70 -3.40 9.40
N LYS A 259 -7.11 -4.21 10.30
CA LYS A 259 -5.67 -4.49 10.31
C LYS A 259 -5.17 -5.08 9.00
N TYR A 260 -5.94 -5.99 8.40
CA TYR A 260 -5.62 -6.53 7.08
C TYR A 260 -5.60 -5.42 6.02
N THR A 261 -6.65 -4.60 5.96
CA THR A 261 -6.78 -3.50 5.00
C THR A 261 -5.63 -2.49 5.16
N ASP A 262 -5.34 -2.08 6.39
CA ASP A 262 -4.26 -1.14 6.71
C ASP A 262 -2.89 -1.69 6.24
N THR A 263 -2.66 -2.99 6.44
CA THR A 263 -1.43 -3.67 5.98
C THR A 263 -1.32 -3.64 4.45
N GLN A 264 -2.41 -3.93 3.74
CA GLN A 264 -2.39 -3.94 2.27
C GLN A 264 -2.24 -2.54 1.68
N VAL A 265 -2.86 -1.52 2.28
CA VAL A 265 -2.68 -0.12 1.89
C VAL A 265 -1.24 0.32 2.11
N ALA A 266 -0.65 0.01 3.27
CA ALA A 266 0.74 0.35 3.56
C ALA A 266 1.72 -0.35 2.60
N SER A 267 1.51 -1.64 2.31
CA SER A 267 2.31 -2.40 1.35
C SER A 267 2.23 -1.79 -0.06
N THR A 268 1.01 -1.47 -0.52
CA THR A 268 0.78 -0.86 -1.84
C THR A 268 1.44 0.51 -1.94
N LEU A 269 1.30 1.35 -0.90
CA LEU A 269 1.95 2.66 -0.85
C LEU A 269 3.47 2.55 -0.87
N ASN A 270 4.05 1.58 -0.18
CA ASN A 270 5.49 1.35 -0.18
C ASN A 270 5.99 0.85 -1.55
N GLN A 271 5.25 -0.05 -2.20
CA GLN A 271 5.57 -0.50 -3.57
C GLN A 271 5.51 0.67 -4.56
N ALA A 272 4.48 1.50 -4.47
CA ALA A 272 4.35 2.70 -5.31
C ALA A 272 5.52 3.69 -5.07
N LYS A 273 5.86 3.98 -3.82
CA LYS A 273 7.03 4.82 -3.47
C LYS A 273 8.32 4.23 -4.01
N SER A 274 8.55 2.94 -3.85
CA SER A 274 9.75 2.26 -4.36
C SER A 274 9.83 2.33 -5.88
N TYR A 275 8.71 2.10 -6.57
CA TYR A 275 8.62 2.25 -8.02
C TYR A 275 8.96 3.68 -8.46
N THR A 276 8.27 4.69 -7.90
CA THR A 276 8.52 6.10 -8.23
C THR A 276 9.96 6.52 -7.94
N ASN A 277 10.53 6.13 -6.81
CA ASN A 277 11.92 6.44 -6.48
C ASN A 277 12.91 5.79 -7.45
N THR A 278 12.67 4.53 -7.84
CA THR A 278 13.51 3.81 -8.80
C THR A 278 13.41 4.46 -10.18
N SER A 279 12.20 4.77 -10.65
CA SER A 279 11.99 5.48 -11.91
C SER A 279 12.68 6.85 -11.90
N ALA A 280 12.54 7.63 -10.83
CA ALA A 280 13.18 8.93 -10.70
C ALA A 280 14.72 8.83 -10.69
N ALA A 281 15.27 7.86 -9.96
CA ALA A 281 16.71 7.61 -9.93
C ALA A 281 17.26 7.20 -11.30
N ASN A 282 16.55 6.32 -12.02
CA ASN A 282 16.93 5.92 -13.37
C ASN A 282 16.86 7.09 -14.36
N THR A 283 15.81 7.90 -14.29
CA THR A 283 15.70 9.11 -15.12
C THR A 283 16.83 10.10 -14.83
N LEU A 284 17.17 10.33 -13.56
CA LEU A 284 18.27 11.21 -13.18
C LEU A 284 19.63 10.66 -13.66
N HIS A 285 19.86 9.36 -13.53
CA HIS A 285 21.07 8.71 -14.01
C HIS A 285 21.22 8.85 -15.52
N GLN A 286 20.17 8.55 -16.30
CA GLN A 286 20.16 8.71 -17.76
C GLN A 286 20.40 10.16 -18.19
N ALA A 287 19.81 11.13 -17.47
CA ALA A 287 20.02 12.55 -17.74
C ALA A 287 21.49 12.94 -17.49
N ASN A 288 22.08 12.51 -16.37
CA ASN A 288 23.48 12.77 -16.06
C ASN A 288 24.42 12.12 -17.09
N GLU A 289 24.22 10.84 -17.44
CA GLU A 289 25.03 10.17 -18.47
C GLU A 289 24.96 10.88 -19.81
N TYR A 290 23.76 11.32 -20.22
CA TYR A 290 23.57 12.09 -21.45
C TYR A 290 24.33 13.43 -21.40
N THR A 291 24.20 14.18 -20.31
CA THR A 291 24.86 15.47 -20.13
C THR A 291 26.39 15.32 -20.09
N ASP A 292 26.91 14.35 -19.34
CA ASP A 292 28.34 14.08 -19.23
C ASP A 292 28.93 13.64 -20.57
N THR A 293 28.24 12.75 -21.30
CA THR A 293 28.65 12.31 -22.64
C THR A 293 28.64 13.48 -23.62
N SER A 294 27.59 14.31 -23.59
CA SER A 294 27.49 15.49 -24.45
C SER A 294 28.59 16.51 -24.14
N ALA A 295 28.82 16.81 -22.87
CA ALA A 295 29.88 17.72 -22.43
C ALA A 295 31.27 17.20 -22.81
N SER A 296 31.54 15.91 -22.60
CA SER A 296 32.80 15.27 -23.00
C SER A 296 33.02 15.34 -24.51
N ASN A 297 31.99 15.05 -25.30
CA ASN A 297 32.04 15.15 -26.77
C ASN A 297 32.30 16.58 -27.24
N THR A 298 31.62 17.57 -26.65
CA THR A 298 31.85 18.99 -26.94
C THR A 298 33.28 19.39 -26.59
N LEU A 299 33.78 18.99 -25.42
CA LEU A 299 35.16 19.27 -25.01
C LEU A 299 36.19 18.61 -25.95
N HIS A 300 35.99 17.35 -26.34
CA HIS A 300 36.85 16.67 -27.30
C HIS A 300 36.84 17.34 -28.68
N GLN A 301 35.69 17.84 -29.14
CA GLN A 301 35.60 18.60 -30.39
C GLN A 301 36.31 19.96 -30.29
N ALA A 302 36.15 20.67 -29.17
CA ALA A 302 36.81 21.94 -28.93
C ALA A 302 38.35 21.79 -28.82
N ASN A 303 38.83 20.75 -28.14
CA ASN A 303 40.26 20.43 -28.06
C ASN A 303 40.82 20.11 -29.44
N ARG A 304 40.19 19.20 -30.20
CA ARG A 304 40.62 18.90 -31.58
C ARG A 304 40.64 20.14 -32.46
N TYR A 305 39.61 20.98 -32.39
CA TYR A 305 39.59 22.24 -33.13
C TYR A 305 40.76 23.15 -32.75
N THR A 306 41.06 23.27 -31.46
CA THR A 306 42.16 24.10 -30.94
C THR A 306 43.51 23.54 -31.36
N ASP A 307 43.70 22.22 -31.27
CA ASP A 307 44.91 21.52 -31.70
C ASP A 307 45.14 21.70 -33.21
N ASP A 308 44.11 21.52 -34.03
CA ASP A 308 44.17 21.72 -35.49
C ASP A 308 44.53 23.17 -35.84
N LYS A 309 43.90 24.15 -35.16
CA LYS A 309 44.21 25.58 -35.35
C LYS A 309 45.62 25.93 -34.90
N THR A 310 46.08 25.36 -33.79
CA THR A 310 47.43 25.56 -33.28
C THR A 310 48.46 24.94 -34.22
N ALA A 311 48.23 23.71 -34.69
CA ALA A 311 49.08 23.04 -35.66
C ALA A 311 49.15 23.81 -36.99
N ALA A 312 48.02 24.33 -37.49
CA ALA A 312 47.98 25.16 -38.68
C ALA A 312 48.75 26.48 -38.49
N ALA A 313 48.60 27.15 -37.34
CA ALA A 313 49.32 28.37 -37.01
C ALA A 313 50.84 28.13 -36.91
N VAL A 314 51.27 27.05 -36.24
CA VAL A 314 52.69 26.66 -36.17
C VAL A 314 53.23 26.33 -37.56
N LYS A 315 52.49 25.59 -38.38
CA LYS A 315 52.90 25.28 -39.76
C LYS A 315 53.07 26.55 -40.59
N GLN A 316 52.15 27.52 -40.46
CA GLN A 316 52.24 28.79 -41.15
C GLN A 316 53.41 29.66 -40.62
N ALA A 317 53.64 29.68 -39.31
CA ALA A 317 54.78 30.38 -38.70
C ALA A 317 56.12 29.77 -39.13
N ASN A 318 56.22 28.45 -39.21
CA ASN A 318 57.39 27.76 -39.74
C ASN A 318 57.60 28.12 -41.21
N HIS A 319 56.55 28.11 -42.04
CA HIS A 319 56.65 28.51 -43.44
C HIS A 319 57.16 29.95 -43.60
N TYR A 320 56.67 30.89 -42.79
CA TYR A 320 57.19 32.26 -42.77
C TYR A 320 58.66 32.31 -42.35
N SER A 321 59.04 31.58 -41.30
CA SER A 321 60.42 31.53 -40.81
C SER A 321 61.37 30.91 -41.83
N ASP A 322 60.94 29.87 -42.54
CA ASP A 322 61.70 29.21 -43.60
C ASP A 322 61.88 30.14 -44.81
N ILE A 323 60.84 30.89 -45.20
CA ILE A 323 60.95 31.91 -46.25
C ILE A 323 61.95 32.99 -45.84
N ASP A 324 61.86 33.51 -44.62
CA ASP A 324 62.75 34.56 -44.13
C ASP A 324 64.20 34.06 -44.03
N ALA A 325 64.41 32.84 -43.54
CA ALA A 325 65.70 32.18 -43.53
C ALA A 325 66.27 31.99 -44.95
N ASN A 326 65.46 31.52 -45.91
CA ASN A 326 65.87 31.37 -47.31
C ASN A 326 66.21 32.73 -47.94
N ASN A 327 65.43 33.78 -47.66
CA ASN A 327 65.72 35.13 -48.14
C ASN A 327 67.03 35.67 -47.55
N ALA A 328 67.29 35.42 -46.27
CA ALA A 328 68.54 35.80 -45.62
C ALA A 328 69.74 35.07 -46.24
N VAL A 329 69.62 33.77 -46.50
CA VAL A 329 70.65 32.97 -47.20
C VAL A 329 70.87 33.51 -48.61
N ASN A 330 69.82 33.68 -49.42
CA ASN A 330 69.93 34.23 -50.77
C ASN A 330 70.60 35.61 -50.80
N LYS A 331 70.28 36.47 -49.82
CA LYS A 331 70.91 37.79 -49.69
C LYS A 331 72.39 37.68 -49.31
N ALA A 332 72.75 36.71 -48.46
CA ALA A 332 74.13 36.41 -48.09
C ALA A 332 74.92 35.86 -49.29
N ASP A 333 74.35 34.93 -50.06
CA ASP A 333 74.95 34.39 -51.29
C ASP A 333 75.19 35.51 -52.31
N HIS A 334 74.19 36.37 -52.55
CA HIS A 334 74.34 37.50 -53.47
C HIS A 334 75.44 38.48 -53.04
N TYR A 335 75.54 38.74 -51.73
CA TYR A 335 76.63 39.56 -51.18
C TYR A 335 78.00 38.87 -51.34
N ALA A 336 78.08 37.57 -51.09
CA ALA A 336 79.31 36.79 -51.25
C ALA A 336 79.77 36.75 -52.72
N ASP A 337 78.86 36.57 -53.66
CA ASP A 337 79.11 36.61 -55.10
C ASP A 337 79.60 38.00 -55.54
N GLN A 338 78.93 39.06 -55.10
CA GLN A 338 79.35 40.44 -55.39
C GLN A 338 80.73 40.76 -54.82
N SER A 339 81.01 40.34 -53.59
CA SER A 339 82.32 40.52 -52.94
C SER A 339 83.41 39.74 -53.69
N SER A 340 83.10 38.51 -54.12
CA SER A 340 84.00 37.66 -54.91
C SER A 340 84.30 38.29 -56.27
N ALA A 341 83.28 38.78 -56.98
CA ALA A 341 83.43 39.49 -58.25
C ALA A 341 84.22 40.80 -58.12
N SER A 342 84.01 41.57 -57.04
CA SER A 342 84.79 42.79 -56.75
C SER A 342 86.27 42.48 -56.52
N THR A 343 86.55 41.40 -55.78
CA THR A 343 87.92 40.93 -55.51
C THR A 343 88.60 40.48 -56.79
N LEU A 344 87.89 39.72 -57.64
CA LEU A 344 88.40 39.24 -58.92
C LEU A 344 88.71 40.39 -59.88
N ASN A 345 87.85 41.40 -59.98
CA ASN A 345 88.10 42.58 -60.82
C ASN A 345 89.32 43.37 -60.36
N LYS A 346 89.53 43.54 -59.05
CA LYS A 346 90.73 44.18 -58.50
C LYS A 346 92.01 43.41 -58.85
N ALA A 347 91.97 42.07 -58.79
CA ALA A 347 93.10 41.23 -59.15
C ALA A 347 93.46 41.34 -60.65
N ASN A 348 92.46 41.40 -61.53
CA ASN A 348 92.68 41.61 -62.96
C ASN A 348 93.31 42.99 -63.25
N SER A 349 92.75 44.07 -62.68
CA SER A 349 93.32 45.43 -62.88
C SER A 349 94.76 45.55 -62.39
N TYR A 350 95.12 44.91 -61.28
CA TYR A 350 96.51 44.86 -60.80
C TYR A 350 97.43 44.13 -61.77
N THR A 351 96.97 43.00 -62.32
CA THR A 351 97.75 42.20 -63.29
C THR A 351 97.96 42.97 -64.60
N ASP A 352 96.91 43.61 -65.12
CA ASP A 352 96.97 44.41 -66.36
C ASP A 352 97.93 45.59 -66.24
N GLN A 353 97.95 46.27 -65.08
CA GLN A 353 98.87 47.38 -64.82
C GLN A 353 100.34 46.94 -64.87
N ARG A 354 100.68 45.81 -64.25
CA ARG A 354 102.06 45.29 -64.24
C ARG A 354 102.52 44.86 -65.63
N PHE A 355 101.61 44.37 -66.46
CA PHE A 355 101.90 44.03 -67.85
C PHE A 355 102.17 45.29 -68.71
N GLY A 356 101.47 46.39 -68.42
CA GLY A 356 101.69 47.69 -69.05
C GLY A 356 103.06 48.30 -68.74
N GLU A 357 103.51 48.24 -67.47
CA GLU A 357 104.83 48.73 -67.04
C GLU A 357 105.97 47.99 -67.75
N LEU A 358 105.88 46.66 -67.87
CA LEU A 358 106.90 45.84 -68.54
C LEU A 358 107.08 46.17 -70.04
N SER A 359 106.01 46.56 -70.72
CA SER A 359 106.04 46.93 -72.13
C SER A 359 106.82 48.23 -72.39
N GLN A 360 106.82 49.15 -71.43
CA GLN A 360 107.51 50.44 -71.55
C GLN A 360 109.04 50.30 -71.35
N ASP A 361 109.47 49.47 -70.41
CA ASP A 361 110.91 49.23 -70.17
C ASP A 361 111.62 48.59 -71.37
N ILE A 362 110.94 47.68 -72.09
CA ILE A 362 111.51 47.01 -73.28
C ILE A 362 111.78 48.00 -74.42
N ASN A 363 110.88 48.96 -74.65
CA ASN A 363 111.07 49.95 -75.71
C ASN A 363 112.23 50.91 -75.41
N LYS A 364 112.47 51.22 -74.13
CA LYS A 364 113.58 52.10 -73.72
C LYS A 364 114.95 51.47 -73.99
N VAL A 365 115.11 50.19 -73.64
CA VAL A 365 116.35 49.43 -73.89
C VAL A 365 116.67 49.33 -75.39
N HIS A 366 115.65 49.22 -76.24
CA HIS A 366 115.84 49.16 -77.69
C HIS A 366 116.45 50.46 -78.24
N ASN A 367 116.01 51.62 -77.76
CA ASN A 367 116.49 52.91 -78.23
C ASN A 367 117.92 53.24 -77.76
N GLU A 368 118.25 52.97 -76.48
CA GLU A 368 119.61 53.16 -75.93
C GLU A 368 120.65 52.31 -76.68
N ALA A 369 120.32 51.07 -77.03
CA ALA A 369 121.22 50.19 -77.79
C ALA A 369 121.51 50.70 -79.21
N ASN A 370 120.51 51.25 -79.88
CA ASN A 370 120.67 51.83 -81.23
C ASN A 370 121.49 53.13 -81.19
N ALA A 371 121.31 53.95 -80.16
CA ALA A 371 122.06 55.19 -79.95
C ALA A 371 123.55 54.92 -79.68
N GLY A 372 123.86 53.94 -78.82
CA GLY A 372 125.25 53.51 -78.59
C GLY A 372 125.95 53.00 -79.86
N THR A 373 125.21 52.37 -80.78
CA THR A 373 125.76 51.92 -82.08
C THR A 373 126.08 53.09 -83.00
N ALA A 374 125.22 54.12 -83.03
CA ALA A 374 125.50 55.36 -83.74
C ALA A 374 126.75 56.06 -83.17
N SER A 375 126.91 56.10 -81.85
CA SER A 375 128.09 56.62 -81.14
C SER A 375 129.39 55.97 -81.61
N ALA A 376 129.42 54.63 -81.67
CA ALA A 376 130.59 53.89 -82.14
C ALA A 376 130.91 54.15 -83.63
N MET A 377 129.88 54.23 -84.48
CA MET A 377 130.05 54.57 -85.89
C MET A 377 130.62 55.98 -86.07
N ALA A 378 130.13 56.96 -85.29
CA ALA A 378 130.60 58.34 -85.34
C ALA A 378 132.09 58.43 -84.96
N MET A 379 132.52 57.71 -83.92
CA MET A 379 133.93 57.64 -83.51
C MET A 379 134.83 57.01 -84.58
N SER A 380 134.36 55.96 -85.25
CA SER A 380 135.13 55.25 -86.28
C SER A 380 135.36 56.08 -87.55
N ALA A 381 134.46 57.02 -87.83
CA ALA A 381 134.48 57.86 -89.03
C ALA A 381 135.37 59.11 -88.88
N ILE A 382 136.04 59.30 -87.73
CA ILE A 382 136.90 60.47 -87.47
C ILE A 382 138.17 60.38 -88.33
N PRO A 383 138.39 61.31 -89.30
CA PRO A 383 139.58 61.27 -90.14
C PRO A 383 140.78 61.91 -89.42
N PHE A 384 141.96 61.29 -89.55
CA PHE A 384 143.23 61.86 -89.10
C PHE A 384 144.21 62.00 -90.27
N ARG A 385 144.76 63.19 -90.52
CA ARG A 385 145.79 63.46 -91.54
C ARG A 385 147.17 62.97 -91.11
N GLN A 386 147.96 62.50 -92.07
CA GLN A 386 149.32 62.03 -91.83
C GLN A 386 150.37 63.15 -92.00
N GLY A 387 151.44 63.07 -91.21
CA GLY A 387 152.60 63.98 -91.29
C GLY A 387 152.60 65.16 -90.30
N TYR A 388 151.59 65.26 -89.44
CA TYR A 388 151.48 66.30 -88.41
C TYR A 388 151.47 65.66 -87.03
N HIS A 389 152.26 66.18 -86.09
CA HIS A 389 152.42 65.62 -84.75
C HIS A 389 151.14 65.62 -83.90
N TYR A 390 150.10 66.34 -84.31
CA TYR A 390 148.77 66.36 -83.70
C TYR A 390 147.68 66.58 -84.76
N THR A 391 146.58 65.84 -84.65
CA THR A 391 145.39 65.99 -85.50
C THR A 391 144.13 65.92 -84.67
N ILE A 392 143.12 66.74 -84.98
CA ILE A 392 141.77 66.61 -84.41
C ILE A 392 140.81 66.40 -85.57
N GLY A 393 139.90 65.45 -85.43
CA GLY A 393 138.84 65.17 -86.38
C GLY A 393 137.48 65.11 -85.69
N LEU A 394 136.44 65.24 -86.49
CA LEU A 394 135.05 65.14 -86.06
C LEU A 394 134.35 64.15 -86.98
N GLY A 395 133.59 63.23 -86.39
CA GLY A 395 132.80 62.22 -87.07
C GLY A 395 131.35 62.32 -86.62
N THR A 396 130.42 61.99 -87.50
CA THR A 396 128.99 61.94 -87.21
C THR A 396 128.42 60.66 -87.79
N ALA A 397 127.47 60.02 -87.13
CA ALA A 397 126.79 58.84 -87.67
C ALA A 397 125.33 58.80 -87.26
N ASN A 398 124.53 58.14 -88.09
CA ASN A 398 123.14 57.84 -87.82
C ASN A 398 122.92 56.33 -87.95
N TYR A 399 122.21 55.73 -87.00
CA TYR A 399 121.83 54.32 -87.01
C TYR A 399 120.43 54.15 -86.39
N ASP A 400 119.51 53.59 -87.18
CA ASP A 400 118.12 53.28 -86.81
C ASP A 400 117.40 54.38 -85.99
N ASN A 401 117.26 55.56 -86.61
CA ASN A 401 116.68 56.79 -86.03
C ASN A 401 117.41 57.40 -84.83
N GLN A 402 118.53 56.83 -84.39
CA GLN A 402 119.43 57.45 -83.44
C GLN A 402 120.63 58.05 -84.16
N SER A 403 121.15 59.14 -83.63
CA SER A 403 122.24 59.92 -84.20
C SER A 403 123.31 60.14 -83.16
N ALA A 404 124.57 60.17 -83.57
CA ALA A 404 125.66 60.49 -82.69
C ALA A 404 126.72 61.35 -83.36
N ILE A 405 127.37 62.17 -82.55
CA ILE A 405 128.52 62.97 -82.93
C ILE A 405 129.71 62.51 -82.12
N ALA A 406 130.89 62.49 -82.74
CA ALA A 406 132.12 62.14 -82.08
C ALA A 406 133.25 63.12 -82.45
N LEU A 407 134.06 63.46 -81.46
CA LEU A 407 135.26 64.27 -81.60
C LEU A 407 136.46 63.46 -81.15
N GLY A 408 137.54 63.50 -81.91
CA GLY A 408 138.73 62.74 -81.57
C GLY A 408 140.02 63.43 -81.96
N GLY A 409 141.05 63.18 -81.17
CA GLY A 409 142.41 63.68 -81.36
C GLY A 409 143.40 62.54 -81.52
N LYS A 410 144.35 62.68 -82.43
CA LYS A 410 145.46 61.75 -82.66
C LYS A 410 146.78 62.48 -82.48
N PHE A 411 147.68 61.93 -81.68
CA PHE A 411 148.94 62.54 -81.24
C PHE A 411 150.11 61.59 -81.48
N ASP A 412 151.14 62.05 -82.17
CA ASP A 412 152.37 61.29 -82.36
C ASP A 412 153.30 61.50 -81.15
N VAL A 413 153.78 60.41 -80.56
CA VAL A 413 154.66 60.41 -79.37
C VAL A 413 156.01 59.78 -79.76
N GLY A 414 156.97 60.63 -80.14
CA GLY A 414 158.32 60.22 -80.56
C GLY A 414 158.39 59.67 -82.00
N GLN A 415 159.52 59.04 -82.38
CA GLN A 415 159.74 58.57 -83.77
C GLN A 415 158.94 57.29 -84.14
N ARG A 416 158.15 56.70 -83.23
CA ARG A 416 157.53 55.37 -83.43
C ARG A 416 156.16 55.13 -82.74
N GLY A 417 155.54 56.12 -82.08
CA GLY A 417 154.30 55.91 -81.30
C GLY A 417 153.17 56.88 -81.67
N ILE A 418 151.91 56.43 -81.57
CA ILE A 418 150.72 57.24 -81.81
C ILE A 418 149.61 56.94 -80.79
N ILE A 419 148.92 57.98 -80.31
CA ILE A 419 147.78 57.88 -79.40
C ILE A 419 146.56 58.51 -80.07
N THR A 420 145.42 57.82 -80.04
CA THR A 420 144.12 58.34 -80.49
C THR A 420 143.16 58.36 -79.31
N VAL A 421 142.39 59.42 -79.16
CA VAL A 421 141.30 59.53 -78.18
C VAL A 421 140.07 60.05 -78.91
N ALA A 422 138.89 59.50 -78.66
CA ALA A 422 137.63 60.01 -79.17
C ALA A 422 136.56 60.01 -78.06
N ALA A 423 135.69 61.00 -78.10
CA ALA A 423 134.48 61.07 -77.29
C ALA A 423 133.27 61.20 -78.21
N SER A 424 132.15 60.57 -77.88
CA SER A 424 130.89 60.65 -78.61
C SER A 424 129.74 60.94 -77.68
N ASP A 425 128.69 61.54 -78.24
CA ASP A 425 127.42 61.81 -77.58
C ASP A 425 126.32 61.47 -78.58
N ASP A 426 125.30 60.73 -78.15
CA ASP A 426 124.19 60.29 -78.99
C ASP A 426 122.83 60.89 -78.58
N SER A 427 121.81 60.63 -79.40
CA SER A 427 120.48 61.21 -79.26
C SER A 427 119.64 60.66 -78.10
N GLU A 428 120.09 59.59 -77.41
CA GLU A 428 119.54 59.20 -76.10
C GLU A 428 120.34 59.83 -74.94
N HIS A 429 121.29 60.72 -75.26
CA HIS A 429 122.20 61.41 -74.35
C HIS A 429 123.20 60.52 -73.63
N ASP A 430 123.51 59.36 -74.22
CA ASP A 430 124.58 58.50 -73.75
C ASP A 430 125.93 58.95 -74.33
N THR A 431 126.94 59.02 -73.46
CA THR A 431 128.28 59.51 -73.81
C THR A 431 129.28 58.36 -73.88
N GLY A 432 129.94 58.20 -75.02
CA GLY A 432 131.01 57.24 -75.23
C GLY A 432 132.38 57.89 -75.15
N ILE A 433 133.38 57.23 -74.57
CA ILE A 433 134.80 57.66 -74.65
C ILE A 433 135.64 56.45 -75.04
N SER A 434 136.52 56.62 -76.02
CA SER A 434 137.48 55.62 -76.45
C SER A 434 138.88 56.21 -76.54
N ALA A 435 139.91 55.40 -76.27
CA ALA A 435 141.30 55.75 -76.46
C ALA A 435 142.08 54.53 -76.92
N GLY A 436 143.04 54.72 -77.83
CA GLY A 436 143.88 53.66 -78.37
C GLY A 436 145.31 54.13 -78.58
N VAL A 437 146.28 53.24 -78.37
CA VAL A 437 147.71 53.48 -78.59
C VAL A 437 148.21 52.50 -79.65
N GLY A 438 148.93 53.00 -80.65
CA GLY A 438 149.60 52.20 -81.67
C GLY A 438 151.11 52.45 -81.68
N ILE A 439 151.91 51.40 -81.76
CA ILE A 439 153.38 51.47 -81.83
C ILE A 439 153.82 50.72 -83.08
N GLY A 440 154.57 51.37 -83.98
CA GLY A 440 155.08 50.77 -85.21
C GLY A 440 156.52 50.29 -85.06
N PHE A 441 156.82 49.06 -85.49
CA PHE A 441 158.16 48.45 -85.47
C PHE A 441 158.89 48.61 -86.81
#